data_AF-A0A835QIQ8-F1
#
_entry.id   AF-A0A835QIQ8-F1
#
_cell.length_a   1.000
_cell.length_b   1.000
_cell.length_c   1.000
_cell.angle_alpha   90.00
_cell.angle_beta   90.00
_cell.angle_gamma   90.00
#
_symmetry.space_group_name_H-M   'P 1'
#
loop_
_entity.id
_entity.type
_entity.pdbx_description
1 polymer ?
#
loop_
_entity_poly.entity_id
_entity_poly.type
_entity_poly.pdbx_seq_one_letter_code
_entity_poly.pdbx_strand_id
1 'polypeptide(L)'
;MHDNAGRGGGPDDRRKSDEHLLDEASRLSELARELHDSASAFISRTWNEEQALSQRALSLDSALRRLQSSLDSFSRRHSFDHKSLEKVEEDIYKMKCLLADGDVASLLPSKDHGRFLKMFLGPVNVRANRKEVRLKAKEEYNNYRDRTAFLFLLFPSVLIFLRSWMWEGCFPVLPVQLYQKGVQLFLVWAIMQGIAMLLQNRYQRQRLYTRIALGKAKRMDVVWGETAGVEGQLWLLYPILFVLQGFEAFVGLLLLRTAFVVVSEWQVVVCGVLLVLMAVGNFLNTVQTLLTKSRFKAMKRSKSKQDLDQLPSRTNSRK
;
A
#
# COMPACT_ATOMS: atom_id res chain seq x y z
N MET A 1 -41.97 -39.75 35.20
CA MET A 1 -40.52 -39.64 34.93
C MET A 1 -40.25 -40.53 33.72
N HIS A 2 -40.33 -39.93 32.54
CA HIS A 2 -39.18 -39.47 31.73
C HIS A 2 -38.58 -40.62 30.91
N ASP A 3 -38.79 -40.58 29.59
CA ASP A 3 -37.73 -40.60 28.56
C ASP A 3 -38.34 -40.96 27.20
N ASN A 4 -38.50 -39.98 26.30
CA ASN A 4 -37.51 -39.39 25.39
C ASN A 4 -37.78 -39.95 23.98
N ALA A 5 -38.74 -39.30 23.30
CA ALA A 5 -39.13 -39.60 21.93
C ALA A 5 -37.94 -39.37 20.99
N GLY A 6 -37.40 -40.46 20.46
CA GLY A 6 -36.41 -40.46 19.40
C GLY A 6 -36.97 -39.77 18.15
N ARG A 7 -36.61 -38.51 17.98
CA ARG A 7 -36.87 -37.71 16.77
C ARG A 7 -35.91 -38.17 15.66
N GLY A 8 -36.16 -39.34 15.10
CA GLY A 8 -35.47 -39.85 13.92
C GLY A 8 -36.07 -39.24 12.65
N GLY A 9 -35.53 -38.11 12.18
CA GLY A 9 -35.90 -37.55 10.88
C GLY A 9 -35.56 -38.52 9.75
N GLY A 10 -36.59 -38.98 9.02
CA GLY A 10 -36.44 -39.91 7.91
C GLY A 10 -35.66 -39.32 6.73
N PRO A 11 -35.11 -40.16 5.83
CA PRO A 11 -34.33 -39.71 4.67
C PRO A 11 -35.13 -38.82 3.69
N ASP A 12 -36.46 -38.95 3.64
CA ASP A 12 -37.35 -38.12 2.81
C ASP A 12 -37.52 -36.70 3.38
N ASP A 13 -37.54 -36.56 4.71
CA ASP A 13 -37.69 -35.28 5.41
C ASP A 13 -36.41 -34.45 5.32
N ARG A 14 -35.25 -35.14 5.36
CA ARG A 14 -33.93 -34.53 5.09
C ARG A 14 -33.80 -34.06 3.64
N ARG A 15 -34.24 -34.85 2.66
CA ARG A 15 -34.21 -34.44 1.23
C ARG A 15 -35.06 -33.21 0.95
N LYS A 16 -36.28 -33.15 1.51
CA LYS A 16 -37.16 -31.98 1.36
C LYS A 16 -36.57 -30.73 2.02
N SER A 17 -35.93 -30.90 3.17
CA SER A 17 -35.20 -29.81 3.85
C SER A 17 -34.01 -29.33 3.01
N ASP A 18 -33.24 -30.24 2.42
CA ASP A 18 -32.10 -29.91 1.56
C ASP A 18 -32.55 -29.22 0.25
N GLU A 19 -33.63 -29.68 -0.39
CA GLU A 19 -34.22 -29.01 -1.57
C GLU A 19 -34.73 -27.60 -1.24
N HIS A 20 -35.39 -27.41 -0.11
CA HIS A 20 -35.84 -26.09 0.32
C HIS A 20 -34.66 -25.14 0.58
N LEU A 21 -33.59 -25.64 1.22
CA LEU A 21 -32.37 -24.85 1.44
C LEU A 21 -31.67 -24.49 0.13
N LEU A 22 -31.68 -25.39 -0.86
CA LEU A 22 -31.12 -25.12 -2.19
C LEU A 22 -31.97 -24.11 -2.97
N ASP A 23 -33.31 -24.20 -2.94
CA ASP A 23 -34.20 -23.22 -3.58
C ASP A 23 -34.04 -21.83 -2.93
N GLU A 24 -33.97 -21.79 -1.60
CA GLU A 24 -33.75 -20.54 -0.85
C GLU A 24 -32.37 -19.94 -1.12
N ALA A 25 -31.31 -20.76 -1.21
CA ALA A 25 -29.98 -20.29 -1.61
C ALA A 25 -29.96 -19.76 -3.06
N SER A 26 -30.72 -20.39 -3.97
CA SER A 26 -30.86 -19.96 -5.37
C SER A 26 -31.53 -18.59 -5.46
N ARG A 27 -32.67 -18.43 -4.77
CA ARG A 27 -33.40 -17.15 -4.68
C ARG A 27 -32.55 -16.04 -4.06
N LEU A 28 -31.83 -16.32 -2.98
CA LEU A 28 -30.93 -15.34 -2.35
C LEU A 28 -29.77 -14.96 -3.28
N SER A 29 -29.25 -15.89 -4.07
CA SER A 29 -28.22 -15.61 -5.08
C SER A 29 -28.76 -14.72 -6.21
N GLU A 30 -30.00 -14.93 -6.64
CA GLU A 30 -30.65 -14.09 -7.65
C GLU A 30 -30.89 -12.67 -7.12
N LEU A 31 -31.43 -12.52 -5.90
CA LEU A 31 -31.60 -11.21 -5.26
C LEU A 31 -30.27 -10.47 -5.08
N ALA A 32 -29.21 -11.18 -4.71
CA ALA A 32 -27.87 -10.60 -4.62
C ALA A 32 -27.35 -10.12 -5.99
N ARG A 33 -27.69 -10.83 -7.06
CA ARG A 33 -27.32 -10.46 -8.44
C ARG A 33 -28.11 -9.26 -8.93
N GLU A 34 -29.42 -9.22 -8.71
CA GLU A 34 -30.26 -8.07 -9.03
C GLU A 34 -29.82 -6.82 -8.29
N LEU A 35 -29.46 -6.94 -7.01
CA LEU A 35 -28.92 -5.84 -6.21
C LEU A 35 -27.56 -5.38 -6.75
N HIS A 36 -26.69 -6.31 -7.15
CA HIS A 36 -25.41 -5.99 -7.77
C HIS A 36 -25.58 -5.24 -9.09
N ASP A 37 -26.47 -5.72 -9.97
CA ASP A 37 -26.75 -5.13 -11.26
C ASP A 37 -27.38 -3.73 -11.10
N SER A 38 -28.33 -3.58 -10.15
CA SER A 38 -28.92 -2.29 -9.79
C SER A 38 -27.88 -1.30 -9.24
N ALA A 39 -26.97 -1.77 -8.38
CA ALA A 39 -25.89 -0.95 -7.86
C ALA A 39 -24.89 -0.56 -8.96
N SER A 40 -24.59 -1.46 -9.91
CA SER A 40 -23.71 -1.18 -11.05
C SER A 40 -24.33 -0.15 -12.00
N ALA A 41 -25.63 -0.23 -12.25
CA ALA A 41 -26.38 0.73 -13.04
C ALA A 41 -26.42 2.11 -12.37
N PHE A 42 -26.63 2.15 -11.05
CA PHE A 42 -26.56 3.39 -10.26
C PHE A 42 -25.18 4.04 -10.36
N ILE A 43 -24.10 3.29 -10.11
CA ILE A 43 -22.72 3.79 -10.22
C ILE A 43 -22.45 4.35 -11.62
N SER A 44 -22.90 3.66 -12.66
CA SER A 44 -22.70 4.09 -14.05
C SER A 44 -23.43 5.39 -14.37
N ARG A 45 -24.68 5.55 -13.89
CA ARG A 45 -25.44 6.80 -14.05
C ARG A 45 -24.77 7.97 -13.33
N THR A 46 -24.45 7.79 -12.05
CA THR A 46 -23.75 8.82 -11.26
C THR A 46 -22.40 9.18 -11.87
N TRP A 47 -21.69 8.21 -12.46
CA TRP A 47 -20.44 8.45 -13.16
C TRP A 47 -20.62 9.38 -14.37
N ASN A 48 -21.62 9.10 -15.21
CA ASN A 48 -21.91 9.90 -16.40
C ASN A 48 -22.35 11.33 -16.04
N GLU A 49 -23.18 11.49 -15.01
CA GLU A 49 -23.61 12.80 -14.51
C GLU A 49 -22.42 13.62 -14.00
N GLU A 50 -21.53 12.99 -13.24
CA GLU A 50 -20.35 13.67 -12.73
C GLU A 50 -19.36 14.04 -13.84
N GLN A 51 -19.20 13.18 -14.86
CA GLN A 51 -18.39 13.51 -16.05
C GLN A 51 -18.99 14.71 -16.82
N ALA A 52 -20.31 14.76 -16.99
CA ALA A 52 -20.99 15.87 -17.62
C ALA A 52 -20.80 17.18 -16.82
N LEU A 53 -20.88 17.12 -15.48
CA LEU A 53 -20.61 18.26 -14.60
C LEU A 53 -19.14 18.70 -14.66
N SER A 54 -18.19 17.75 -14.67
CA SER A 54 -16.75 18.03 -14.80
C SER A 54 -16.43 18.70 -16.13
N GLN A 55 -17.00 18.22 -17.25
CA GLN A 55 -16.86 18.85 -18.56
C GLN A 55 -17.41 20.29 -18.58
N ARG A 56 -18.58 20.52 -17.97
CA ARG A 56 -19.15 21.87 -17.83
C ARG A 56 -18.24 22.79 -17.02
N ALA A 57 -17.72 22.30 -15.88
CA ALA A 57 -16.79 23.06 -15.05
C ALA A 57 -15.50 23.43 -15.80
N LEU A 58 -14.94 22.49 -16.57
CA LEU A 58 -13.77 22.76 -17.43
C LEU A 58 -14.07 23.77 -18.53
N SER A 59 -15.24 23.68 -19.16
CA SER A 59 -15.65 24.65 -20.18
C SER A 59 -15.79 26.06 -19.59
N LEU A 60 -16.33 26.17 -18.38
CA LEU A 60 -16.47 27.43 -17.64
C LEU A 60 -15.10 28.00 -17.24
N ASP A 61 -14.17 27.18 -16.72
CA ASP A 61 -12.80 27.62 -16.41
C ASP A 61 -12.10 28.15 -17.67
N SER A 62 -12.27 27.47 -18.81
CA SER A 62 -11.69 27.93 -20.08
C SER A 62 -12.31 29.24 -20.58
N ALA A 63 -13.62 29.44 -20.38
CA ALA A 63 -14.31 30.67 -20.72
C ALA A 63 -13.85 31.84 -19.84
N LEU A 64 -13.68 31.62 -18.53
CA LEU A 64 -13.14 32.60 -17.59
C LEU A 64 -11.71 33.01 -17.97
N ARG A 65 -10.85 32.05 -18.36
CA ARG A 65 -9.48 32.36 -18.83
C ARG A 65 -9.48 33.20 -20.10
N ARG A 66 -10.36 32.90 -21.05
CA ARG A 66 -10.53 33.70 -22.27
C ARG A 66 -10.99 35.11 -21.93
N LEU A 67 -11.99 35.24 -21.06
CA LEU A 67 -12.51 36.54 -20.61
C LEU A 67 -11.41 37.37 -19.94
N GLN A 68 -10.58 36.76 -19.08
CA GLN A 68 -9.42 37.42 -18.49
C GLN A 68 -8.40 37.87 -19.54
N SER A 69 -8.04 37.02 -20.49
CA SER A 69 -7.09 37.39 -21.54
C SER A 69 -7.60 38.54 -22.41
N SER A 70 -8.91 38.58 -22.67
CA SER A 70 -9.55 39.70 -23.35
C SER A 70 -9.50 40.95 -22.48
N LEU A 71 -9.83 40.86 -21.19
CA LEU A 71 -9.78 41.98 -20.25
C LEU A 71 -8.37 42.59 -20.13
N ASP A 72 -7.33 41.75 -20.03
CA ASP A 72 -5.92 42.18 -20.02
C ASP A 72 -5.52 42.91 -21.31
N SER A 73 -6.12 42.53 -22.44
CA SER A 73 -5.88 43.17 -23.73
C SER A 73 -6.58 44.53 -23.85
N PHE A 74 -7.80 44.65 -23.30
CA PHE A 74 -8.56 45.90 -23.25
C PHE A 74 -7.98 46.90 -22.25
N SER A 75 -7.54 46.42 -21.07
CA SER A 75 -6.84 47.22 -20.07
C SER A 75 -5.56 47.84 -20.64
N ARG A 76 -4.76 47.06 -21.36
CA ARG A 76 -3.55 47.56 -22.05
C ARG A 76 -3.82 48.58 -23.16
N ARG A 77 -5.01 48.56 -23.78
CA ARG A 77 -5.41 49.52 -24.81
C ARG A 77 -6.00 50.82 -24.26
N HIS A 78 -6.13 50.95 -22.93
CA HIS A 78 -6.68 52.13 -22.25
C HIS A 78 -8.03 52.59 -22.85
N SER A 79 -8.90 51.64 -23.20
CA SER A 79 -10.14 51.90 -23.95
C SER A 79 -11.42 51.50 -23.20
N PHE A 80 -11.38 51.39 -21.87
CA PHE A 80 -12.53 50.98 -21.05
C PHE A 80 -12.66 51.84 -19.78
N ASP A 81 -13.89 52.09 -19.36
CA ASP A 81 -14.18 52.81 -18.12
C ASP A 81 -13.67 52.01 -16.91
N HIS A 82 -12.80 52.62 -16.10
CA HIS A 82 -12.07 51.97 -15.00
C HIS A 82 -13.01 51.26 -14.01
N LYS A 83 -14.19 51.87 -13.75
CA LYS A 83 -15.18 51.33 -12.81
C LYS A 83 -15.86 50.06 -13.33
N SER A 84 -16.06 49.96 -14.65
CA SER A 84 -16.64 48.77 -15.28
C SER A 84 -15.62 47.63 -15.36
N LEU A 85 -14.34 47.96 -15.54
CA LEU A 85 -13.24 47.00 -15.54
C LEU A 85 -13.08 46.32 -14.18
N GLU A 86 -13.02 47.12 -13.11
CA GLU A 86 -12.85 46.64 -11.73
C GLU A 86 -14.02 45.72 -11.31
N LYS A 87 -15.24 46.06 -11.69
CA LYS A 87 -16.42 45.23 -11.45
C LYS A 87 -16.34 43.86 -12.14
N VAL A 88 -15.91 43.83 -13.40
CA VAL A 88 -15.76 42.57 -14.15
C VAL A 88 -14.62 41.72 -13.57
N GLU A 89 -13.53 42.34 -13.14
CA GLU A 89 -12.43 41.63 -12.48
C GLU A 89 -12.85 41.03 -11.13
N GLU A 90 -13.63 41.76 -10.33
CA GLU A 90 -14.20 41.28 -9.09
C GLU A 90 -15.17 40.10 -9.32
N ASP A 91 -16.02 40.19 -10.34
CA ASP A 91 -16.95 39.11 -10.70
C ASP A 91 -16.19 37.85 -11.18
N ILE A 92 -15.13 38.01 -11.98
CA ILE A 92 -14.25 36.90 -12.38
C ILE A 92 -13.58 36.28 -11.15
N TYR A 93 -13.12 37.09 -10.19
CA TYR A 93 -12.50 36.60 -8.96
C TYR A 93 -13.50 35.79 -8.12
N LYS A 94 -14.73 36.29 -7.94
CA LYS A 94 -15.82 35.57 -7.24
C LYS A 94 -16.15 34.25 -7.93
N MET A 95 -16.28 34.24 -9.25
CA MET A 95 -16.54 33.02 -10.02
C MET A 95 -15.40 31.99 -9.87
N LYS A 96 -14.14 32.44 -9.86
CA LYS A 96 -12.99 31.57 -9.61
C LYS A 96 -12.93 31.04 -8.18
N CYS A 97 -13.26 31.87 -7.20
CA CYS A 97 -13.34 31.48 -5.79
C CYS A 97 -14.39 30.37 -5.60
N LEU A 98 -15.57 30.53 -6.20
CA LEU A 98 -16.62 29.50 -6.21
C LEU A 98 -16.19 28.20 -6.88
N LEU A 99 -15.39 28.26 -7.96
CA LEU A 99 -14.84 27.07 -8.62
C LEU A 99 -13.73 26.37 -7.81
N ALA A 100 -12.94 27.12 -7.04
CA ALA A 100 -11.80 26.60 -6.28
C ALA A 100 -12.19 26.06 -4.89
N ASP A 101 -13.12 26.73 -4.22
CA ASP A 101 -13.54 26.43 -2.84
C ASP A 101 -14.90 25.74 -2.76
N GLY A 102 -15.73 25.81 -3.81
CA GLY A 102 -17.02 25.14 -3.86
C GLY A 102 -16.94 23.63 -4.15
N ASP A 103 -18.10 22.96 -4.10
CA ASP A 103 -18.23 21.51 -4.33
C ASP A 103 -17.73 21.06 -5.71
N VAL A 104 -17.75 21.99 -6.68
CA VAL A 104 -17.25 21.81 -8.06
C VAL A 104 -15.73 21.59 -8.10
N ALA A 105 -14.99 22.05 -7.10
CA ALA A 105 -13.55 21.86 -7.01
C ALA A 105 -13.13 20.39 -6.89
N SER A 106 -14.03 19.52 -6.40
CA SER A 106 -13.81 18.07 -6.36
C SER A 106 -13.93 17.40 -7.73
N LEU A 107 -14.62 18.06 -8.68
CA LEU A 107 -14.90 17.58 -10.04
C LEU A 107 -13.84 18.04 -11.05
N LEU A 108 -13.12 19.11 -10.72
CA LEU A 108 -12.04 19.62 -11.54
C LEU A 108 -10.77 18.78 -11.32
N PRO A 109 -9.98 18.53 -12.38
CA PRO A 109 -8.68 17.91 -12.23
C PRO A 109 -7.83 18.75 -11.26
N SER A 110 -7.22 18.09 -10.27
CA SER A 110 -6.42 18.80 -9.26
C SER A 110 -5.32 19.61 -9.94
N LYS A 111 -5.15 20.86 -9.53
CA LYS A 111 -4.16 21.78 -10.08
C LYS A 111 -2.79 21.13 -10.00
N ASP A 112 -2.05 21.13 -11.11
CA ASP A 112 -0.79 20.41 -11.26
C ASP A 112 0.17 20.65 -10.09
N HIS A 113 0.24 19.66 -9.21
CA HIS A 113 1.25 19.60 -8.18
C HIS A 113 2.64 19.52 -8.83
N GLY A 114 3.63 20.19 -8.23
CA GLY A 114 5.00 20.25 -8.75
C GLY A 114 5.61 18.85 -8.97
N ARG A 115 6.64 18.77 -9.83
CA ARG A 115 7.26 17.52 -10.29
C ARG A 115 7.69 16.60 -9.13
N PHE A 116 8.16 17.18 -8.02
CA PHE A 116 8.49 16.49 -6.79
C PHE A 116 7.24 15.87 -6.14
N LEU A 117 6.18 16.65 -5.93
CA LEU A 117 4.96 16.15 -5.29
C LEU A 117 4.27 15.08 -6.16
N LYS A 118 4.33 15.18 -7.49
CA LYS A 118 3.93 14.11 -8.44
C LYS A 118 4.83 12.86 -8.35
N MET A 119 6.09 13.00 -7.98
CA MET A 119 6.97 11.85 -7.78
C MET A 119 6.62 11.06 -6.50
N PHE A 120 6.15 11.76 -5.46
CA PHE A 120 5.78 11.18 -4.16
C PHE A 120 4.31 10.71 -4.07
N LEU A 121 3.35 11.49 -4.59
CA LEU A 121 1.91 11.17 -4.53
C LEU A 121 1.35 10.63 -5.85
N GLY A 122 2.07 10.80 -6.96
CA GLY A 122 1.56 10.57 -8.31
C GLY A 122 0.38 11.49 -8.70
N PRO A 123 -0.29 11.22 -9.83
CA PRO A 123 -1.41 12.02 -10.32
C PRO A 123 -2.71 11.69 -9.59
N VAL A 124 -2.69 11.69 -8.25
CA VAL A 124 -3.83 11.28 -7.42
C VAL A 124 -4.63 12.51 -7.00
N ASN A 125 -5.89 12.58 -7.45
CA ASN A 125 -6.85 13.55 -6.95
C ASN A 125 -7.23 13.20 -5.50
N VAL A 126 -6.64 13.90 -4.53
CA VAL A 126 -6.84 13.68 -3.08
C VAL A 126 -8.28 13.99 -2.64
N ARG A 127 -9.08 14.67 -3.48
CA ARG A 127 -10.41 15.22 -3.16
C ARG A 127 -11.61 14.38 -3.63
N ALA A 128 -11.41 13.20 -4.22
CA ALA A 128 -12.53 12.42 -4.78
C ALA A 128 -12.95 11.25 -3.88
N ASN A 129 -14.21 11.25 -3.42
CA ASN A 129 -14.86 10.22 -2.60
C ASN A 129 -15.14 8.88 -3.34
N ARG A 130 -14.48 8.63 -4.48
CA ARG A 130 -14.82 7.54 -5.42
C ARG A 130 -14.01 6.26 -5.17
N LYS A 131 -14.68 5.10 -5.20
CA LYS A 131 -14.04 3.75 -5.09
C LYS A 131 -12.94 3.55 -6.15
N GLU A 132 -13.13 4.06 -7.36
CA GLU A 132 -12.13 3.97 -8.43
C GLU A 132 -10.89 4.84 -8.18
N VAL A 133 -11.06 6.01 -7.57
CA VAL A 133 -9.95 6.89 -7.20
C VAL A 133 -9.14 6.28 -6.06
N ARG A 134 -9.79 5.59 -5.12
CA ARG A 134 -9.08 4.82 -4.08
C ARG A 134 -8.26 3.66 -4.65
N LEU A 135 -8.76 3.00 -5.70
CA LEU A 135 -8.02 1.96 -6.41
C LEU A 135 -6.80 2.54 -7.14
N LYS A 136 -6.96 3.69 -7.81
CA LYS A 136 -5.84 4.43 -8.43
C LYS A 136 -4.82 4.92 -7.39
N ALA A 137 -5.27 5.43 -6.25
CA ALA A 137 -4.39 5.84 -5.15
C ALA A 137 -3.58 4.65 -4.59
N LYS A 138 -4.21 3.48 -4.49
CA LYS A 138 -3.54 2.23 -4.07
C LYS A 138 -2.52 1.76 -5.10
N GLU A 139 -2.84 1.86 -6.38
CA GLU A 139 -1.90 1.54 -7.46
C GLU A 139 -0.70 2.49 -7.48
N GLU A 140 -0.94 3.79 -7.27
CA GLU A 140 0.11 4.79 -7.23
C GLU A 140 0.99 4.69 -5.97
N TYR A 141 0.41 4.37 -4.81
CA TYR A 141 1.19 4.03 -3.61
C TYR A 141 2.13 2.84 -3.86
N ASN A 142 1.64 1.82 -4.56
CA ASN A 142 2.45 0.66 -4.93
C ASN A 142 3.55 1.03 -5.93
N ASN A 143 3.25 1.89 -6.90
CA ASN A 143 4.21 2.43 -7.85
C ASN A 143 5.29 3.29 -7.14
N TYR A 144 4.90 4.08 -6.14
CA TYR A 144 5.82 4.85 -5.29
C TYR A 144 6.77 3.95 -4.50
N ARG A 145 6.27 2.85 -3.92
CA ARG A 145 7.12 1.87 -3.21
C ARG A 145 8.14 1.21 -4.14
N ASP A 146 7.74 0.90 -5.37
CA ASP A 146 8.65 0.33 -6.36
C ASP A 146 9.69 1.38 -6.82
N ARG A 147 9.27 2.62 -7.11
CA ARG A 147 10.18 3.73 -7.44
C ARG A 147 11.20 3.99 -6.33
N THR A 148 10.76 4.01 -5.07
CA THR A 148 11.63 4.16 -3.90
C THR A 148 12.65 3.02 -3.84
N ALA A 149 12.22 1.77 -4.05
CA ALA A 149 13.14 0.64 -4.04
C ALA A 149 14.18 0.71 -5.17
N PHE A 150 13.80 1.17 -6.37
CA PHE A 150 14.76 1.44 -7.45
C PHE A 150 15.74 2.56 -7.11
N LEU A 151 15.31 3.62 -6.42
CA LEU A 151 16.22 4.67 -5.95
C LEU A 151 17.26 4.12 -4.97
N PHE A 152 16.83 3.29 -4.00
CA PHE A 152 17.72 2.62 -3.05
C PHE A 152 18.68 1.62 -3.71
N LEU A 153 18.36 1.13 -4.91
CA LEU A 153 19.23 0.24 -5.67
C LEU A 153 20.20 1.03 -6.57
N LEU A 154 19.70 2.00 -7.33
CA LEU A 154 20.49 2.75 -8.30
C LEU A 154 21.45 3.73 -7.63
N PHE A 155 21.01 4.47 -6.61
CA PHE A 155 21.82 5.52 -6.00
C PHE A 155 23.13 4.98 -5.38
N PRO A 156 23.11 3.95 -4.52
CA PRO A 156 24.35 3.39 -3.98
C PRO A 156 25.19 2.65 -5.04
N SER A 157 24.56 2.04 -6.05
CA SER A 157 25.28 1.39 -7.16
C SER A 157 26.07 2.42 -7.99
N VAL A 158 25.46 3.56 -8.28
CA VAL A 158 26.11 4.69 -8.95
C VAL A 158 27.24 5.24 -8.09
N LEU A 159 27.06 5.39 -6.77
CA LEU A 159 28.14 5.82 -5.87
C LEU A 159 29.33 4.84 -5.82
N ILE A 160 29.07 3.52 -5.82
CA ILE A 160 30.14 2.51 -5.91
C ILE A 160 30.85 2.59 -7.26
N PHE A 161 30.10 2.76 -8.35
CA PHE A 161 30.66 2.87 -9.69
C PHE A 161 31.50 4.13 -9.85
N LEU A 162 30.99 5.31 -9.47
CA LEU A 162 31.74 6.57 -9.48
C LEU A 162 32.98 6.46 -8.61
N ARG A 163 32.87 5.82 -7.44
CA ARG A 163 34.03 5.55 -6.59
C ARG A 163 35.06 4.66 -7.32
N SER A 164 34.63 3.57 -7.94
CA SER A 164 35.53 2.67 -8.68
C SER A 164 36.23 3.40 -9.82
N TRP A 165 35.50 4.29 -10.52
CA TRP A 165 36.00 5.12 -11.60
C TRP A 165 36.99 6.20 -11.14
N MET A 166 36.69 6.85 -10.01
CA MET A 166 37.51 7.93 -9.44
C MET A 166 38.78 7.42 -8.76
N TRP A 167 38.84 6.13 -8.39
CA TRP A 167 39.80 5.62 -7.41
C TRP A 167 40.61 4.42 -7.89
N GLU A 168 41.08 4.42 -9.14
CA GLU A 168 41.96 3.36 -9.68
C GLU A 168 43.43 3.45 -9.21
N GLY A 169 43.84 4.38 -8.32
CA GLY A 169 45.28 4.62 -8.15
C GLY A 169 45.91 5.11 -6.84
N CYS A 170 45.23 5.40 -5.71
CA CYS A 170 45.98 5.97 -4.57
C CYS A 170 45.45 5.72 -3.14
N PHE A 171 46.40 5.31 -2.27
CA PHE A 171 46.54 5.45 -0.80
C PHE A 171 46.59 4.18 0.08
N PRO A 172 47.78 3.82 0.63
CA PRO A 172 47.94 2.85 1.71
C PRO A 172 48.06 3.57 3.06
N VAL A 173 46.93 3.96 3.66
CA VAL A 173 46.90 4.47 5.05
C VAL A 173 45.79 3.75 5.83
N LEU A 174 46.16 3.00 6.87
CA LEU A 174 45.30 2.11 7.67
C LEU A 174 43.98 2.75 8.20
N PRO A 175 43.97 3.95 8.81
CA PRO A 175 42.73 4.56 9.30
C PRO A 175 41.76 4.93 8.18
N VAL A 176 42.28 5.40 7.04
CA VAL A 176 41.48 5.66 5.82
C VAL A 176 40.86 4.36 5.30
N GLN A 177 41.58 3.24 5.36
CA GLN A 177 41.04 1.96 4.88
C GLN A 177 39.90 1.43 5.75
N LEU A 178 39.95 1.59 7.07
CA LEU A 178 38.91 1.11 7.96
C LEU A 178 37.60 1.90 7.78
N TYR A 179 37.70 3.24 7.71
CA TYR A 179 36.57 4.11 7.39
C TYR A 179 35.98 3.77 6.01
N GLN A 180 36.84 3.60 5.00
CA GLN A 180 36.43 3.30 3.64
C GLN A 180 35.76 1.92 3.51
N LYS A 181 36.22 0.91 4.25
CA LYS A 181 35.56 -0.40 4.33
C LYS A 181 34.19 -0.32 5.01
N GLY A 182 34.04 0.50 6.05
CA GLY A 182 32.76 0.74 6.71
C GLY A 182 31.74 1.37 5.76
N VAL A 183 32.15 2.40 5.02
CA VAL A 183 31.31 3.06 3.99
C VAL A 183 30.95 2.08 2.88
N GLN A 184 31.90 1.28 2.36
CA GLN A 184 31.61 0.29 1.32
C GLN A 184 30.63 -0.79 1.79
N LEU A 185 30.78 -1.29 3.02
CA LEU A 185 29.82 -2.23 3.62
C LEU A 185 28.43 -1.62 3.76
N PHE A 186 28.35 -0.34 4.13
CA PHE A 186 27.08 0.40 4.20
C PHE A 186 26.41 0.54 2.82
N LEU A 187 27.16 0.88 1.77
CA LEU A 187 26.58 0.98 0.41
C LEU A 187 26.12 -0.38 -0.11
N VAL A 188 26.88 -1.45 0.12
CA VAL A 188 26.48 -2.82 -0.24
C VAL A 188 25.23 -3.24 0.53
N TRP A 189 25.17 -2.93 1.83
CA TRP A 189 23.96 -3.13 2.63
C TRP A 189 22.77 -2.36 2.05
N ALA A 190 22.93 -1.11 1.64
CA ALA A 190 21.86 -0.31 1.03
C ALA A 190 21.33 -0.93 -0.27
N ILE A 191 22.22 -1.49 -1.11
CA ILE A 191 21.81 -2.22 -2.34
C ILE A 191 21.02 -3.48 -1.96
N MET A 192 21.52 -4.26 -0.99
CA MET A 192 20.82 -5.45 -0.49
C MET A 192 19.45 -5.10 0.09
N GLN A 193 19.35 -3.97 0.79
CA GLN A 193 18.09 -3.45 1.30
C GLN A 193 17.15 -3.05 0.16
N GLY A 194 17.64 -2.41 -0.91
CA GLY A 194 16.84 -2.10 -2.10
C GLY A 194 16.28 -3.36 -2.78
N ILE A 195 17.09 -4.43 -2.90
CA ILE A 195 16.64 -5.73 -3.43
C ILE A 195 15.59 -6.35 -2.52
N ALA A 196 15.79 -6.31 -1.20
CA ALA A 196 14.81 -6.82 -0.25
C ALA A 196 13.50 -6.02 -0.28
N MET A 197 13.54 -4.69 -0.44
CA MET A 197 12.35 -3.87 -0.64
C MET A 197 11.58 -4.30 -1.90
N LEU A 198 12.27 -4.58 -3.01
CA LEU A 198 11.62 -5.09 -4.22
C LEU A 198 10.97 -6.47 -3.99
N LEU A 199 11.69 -7.40 -3.37
CA LEU A 199 11.18 -8.74 -3.06
C LEU A 199 9.97 -8.68 -2.11
N GLN A 200 10.07 -7.89 -1.04
CA GLN A 200 8.98 -7.66 -0.09
C GLN A 200 7.77 -7.05 -0.79
N ASN A 201 7.96 -6.01 -1.60
CA ASN A 201 6.88 -5.36 -2.36
C ASN A 201 6.18 -6.34 -3.30
N ARG A 202 6.95 -7.14 -4.06
CA ARG A 202 6.40 -8.15 -4.99
C ARG A 202 5.66 -9.24 -4.25
N TYR A 203 6.24 -9.78 -3.19
CA TYR A 203 5.63 -10.82 -2.37
C TYR A 203 4.31 -10.36 -1.74
N GLN A 204 4.34 -9.19 -1.11
CA GLN A 204 3.18 -8.57 -0.47
C GLN A 204 2.05 -8.32 -1.48
N ARG A 205 2.39 -7.87 -2.67
CA ARG A 205 1.44 -7.60 -3.75
C ARG A 205 0.83 -8.89 -4.33
N GLN A 206 1.64 -9.90 -4.63
CA GLN A 206 1.17 -11.19 -5.13
C GLN A 206 0.20 -11.88 -4.16
N ARG A 207 0.52 -11.85 -2.86
CA ARG A 207 -0.34 -12.41 -1.81
C ARG A 207 -1.72 -11.72 -1.78
N LEU A 208 -1.73 -10.39 -1.89
CA LEU A 208 -2.98 -9.63 -1.90
C LEU A 208 -3.83 -9.93 -3.14
N TYR A 209 -3.24 -9.97 -4.33
CA TYR A 209 -3.96 -10.31 -5.56
C TYR A 209 -4.55 -11.73 -5.53
N THR A 210 -3.78 -12.69 -5.02
CA THR A 210 -4.26 -14.07 -4.85
C THR A 210 -5.49 -14.13 -3.93
N ARG A 211 -5.48 -13.36 -2.84
CA ARG A 211 -6.63 -13.30 -1.91
C ARG A 211 -7.85 -12.61 -2.49
N ILE A 212 -7.65 -11.62 -3.35
CA ILE A 212 -8.72 -10.96 -4.10
C ILE A 212 -9.37 -11.95 -5.07
N ALA A 213 -8.57 -12.72 -5.81
CA ALA A 213 -9.07 -13.75 -6.72
C ALA A 213 -9.83 -14.87 -5.98
N LEU A 214 -9.40 -15.20 -4.75
CA LEU A 214 -10.08 -16.17 -3.88
C LEU A 214 -11.32 -15.61 -3.16
N GLY A 215 -11.69 -14.34 -3.37
CA GLY A 215 -12.82 -13.69 -2.69
C GLY A 215 -12.63 -13.45 -1.18
N LYS A 216 -11.44 -13.74 -0.63
CA LYS A 216 -11.12 -13.61 0.80
C LYS A 216 -10.62 -12.22 1.21
N ALA A 217 -10.43 -11.33 0.24
CA ALA A 217 -10.04 -9.94 0.45
C ALA A 217 -10.76 -9.04 -0.54
N LYS A 218 -11.13 -7.83 -0.10
CA LYS A 218 -11.76 -6.84 -0.94
C LYS A 218 -10.71 -6.23 -1.86
N ARG A 219 -11.10 -5.84 -3.09
CA ARG A 219 -10.20 -5.09 -4.02
C ARG A 219 -9.59 -3.84 -3.38
N MET A 220 -10.24 -3.26 -2.37
CA MET A 220 -9.80 -2.08 -1.64
C MET A 220 -8.77 -2.36 -0.54
N ASP A 221 -8.62 -3.60 -0.08
CA ASP A 221 -7.78 -3.89 1.09
C ASP A 221 -6.33 -3.52 0.78
N VAL A 222 -5.71 -2.69 1.63
CA VAL A 222 -4.29 -2.36 1.50
C VAL A 222 -3.50 -3.62 1.85
N VAL A 223 -2.28 -3.76 1.30
CA VAL A 223 -1.35 -4.77 1.82
C VAL A 223 -0.97 -4.36 3.24
N TRP A 224 -1.78 -4.77 4.23
CA TRP A 224 -1.48 -4.52 5.63
C TRP A 224 -0.62 -5.67 6.18
N GLY A 225 0.28 -5.31 7.08
CA GLY A 225 1.28 -6.19 7.68
C GLY A 225 0.70 -7.52 8.17
N GLU A 226 1.44 -8.59 7.85
CA GLU A 226 1.56 -9.87 8.56
C GLU A 226 0.34 -10.51 9.25
N THR A 227 -0.89 -10.30 8.79
CA THR A 227 -2.03 -11.07 9.34
C THR A 227 -2.92 -11.58 8.23
N ALA A 228 -2.64 -12.82 7.84
CA ALA A 228 -3.62 -13.90 7.61
C ALA A 228 -3.04 -14.97 6.67
N GLY A 229 -3.40 -16.21 6.97
CA GLY A 229 -2.74 -17.42 6.53
C GLY A 229 -2.76 -17.68 5.02
N VAL A 230 -1.60 -18.06 4.51
CA VAL A 230 -1.42 -19.22 3.63
C VAL A 230 -0.22 -19.98 4.20
N GLU A 231 -0.41 -21.25 4.55
CA GLU A 231 0.67 -22.14 5.00
C GLU A 231 1.58 -22.44 3.79
N GLY A 232 2.89 -22.17 3.89
CA GLY A 232 3.86 -22.51 2.83
C GLY A 232 4.69 -21.32 2.33
N GLN A 233 4.08 -20.35 1.65
CA GLN A 233 4.83 -19.30 0.92
C GLN A 233 5.58 -18.29 1.82
N LEU A 234 5.24 -18.22 3.11
CA LEU A 234 5.82 -17.26 4.06
C LEU A 234 7.19 -17.73 4.62
N TRP A 235 7.56 -18.99 4.39
CA TRP A 235 8.75 -19.59 4.98
C TRP A 235 10.06 -19.13 4.30
N LEU A 236 10.00 -18.71 3.03
CA LEU A 236 11.17 -18.29 2.27
C LEU A 236 11.55 -16.81 2.52
N LEU A 237 10.58 -15.96 2.84
CA LEU A 237 10.82 -14.52 3.03
C LEU A 237 11.40 -14.21 4.43
N TYR A 238 10.91 -14.85 5.49
CA TYR A 238 11.40 -14.64 6.86
C TYR A 238 12.91 -14.87 7.07
N PRO A 239 13.54 -15.93 6.55
CA PRO A 239 14.97 -16.14 6.75
C PRO A 239 15.80 -15.05 6.04
N ILE A 240 15.37 -14.61 4.86
CA ILE A 240 16.03 -13.51 4.14
C ILE A 240 15.90 -12.20 4.93
N LEU A 241 14.70 -11.91 5.45
CA LEU A 241 14.45 -10.75 6.34
C LEU A 241 15.34 -10.77 7.57
N PHE A 242 15.43 -11.92 8.25
CA PHE A 242 16.19 -12.08 9.48
C PHE A 242 17.70 -11.91 9.25
N VAL A 243 18.22 -12.50 8.17
CA VAL A 243 19.62 -12.33 7.78
C VAL A 243 19.93 -10.88 7.45
N LEU A 244 19.03 -10.18 6.74
CA LEU A 244 19.22 -8.77 6.41
C LEU A 244 19.15 -7.86 7.65
N GLN A 245 18.25 -8.11 8.59
CA GLN A 245 18.16 -7.37 9.86
C GLN A 245 19.40 -7.61 10.73
N GLY A 246 19.91 -8.84 10.78
CA GLY A 246 21.18 -9.16 11.46
C GLY A 246 22.37 -8.44 10.81
N PHE A 247 22.40 -8.40 9.47
CA PHE A 247 23.43 -7.67 8.74
C PHE A 247 23.31 -6.14 8.92
N GLU A 248 22.10 -5.60 9.00
CA GLU A 248 21.83 -4.19 9.33
C GLU A 248 22.40 -3.81 10.70
N ALA A 249 22.15 -4.62 11.73
CA ALA A 249 22.71 -4.41 13.07
C ALA A 249 24.24 -4.51 13.06
N PHE A 250 24.80 -5.47 12.30
CA PHE A 250 26.25 -5.62 12.17
C PHE A 250 26.91 -4.39 11.53
N VAL A 251 26.33 -3.87 10.44
CA VAL A 251 26.79 -2.63 9.78
C VAL A 251 26.68 -1.43 10.73
N GLY A 252 25.56 -1.29 11.44
CA GLY A 252 25.37 -0.22 12.42
C GLY A 252 26.40 -0.25 13.56
N LEU A 253 26.68 -1.44 14.13
CA LEU A 253 27.71 -1.62 15.16
C LEU A 253 29.12 -1.36 14.62
N LEU A 254 29.41 -1.79 13.39
CA LEU A 254 30.69 -1.55 12.75
C LEU A 254 30.93 -0.05 12.52
N LEU A 255 29.91 0.69 12.08
CA LEU A 255 29.97 2.15 11.95
C LEU A 255 30.21 2.85 13.28
N LEU A 256 29.53 2.42 14.36
CA LEU A 256 29.78 2.95 15.70
C LEU A 256 31.20 2.68 16.17
N ARG A 257 31.71 1.46 15.99
CA ARG A 257 33.12 1.10 16.27
C ARG A 257 34.10 2.00 15.51
N THR A 258 33.84 2.28 14.23
CA THR A 258 34.71 3.17 13.45
C THR A 258 34.62 4.62 13.89
N ALA A 259 33.45 5.09 14.32
CA ALA A 259 33.26 6.45 14.80
C ALA A 259 34.01 6.72 16.11
N PHE A 260 34.03 5.74 17.02
CA PHE A 260 34.76 5.86 18.30
C PHE A 260 36.28 5.73 18.15
N VAL A 261 36.78 5.02 17.13
CA VAL A 261 38.21 4.69 17.00
C VAL A 261 38.96 5.59 16.02
N VAL A 262 38.33 6.03 14.93
CA VAL A 262 39.04 6.66 13.79
C VAL A 262 38.62 8.11 13.57
N VAL A 263 37.33 8.38 13.42
CA VAL A 263 36.79 9.71 13.10
C VAL A 263 35.47 9.91 13.84
N SER A 264 35.45 10.80 14.83
CA SER A 264 34.24 11.14 15.59
C SER A 264 33.42 12.21 14.87
N GLU A 265 32.96 11.90 13.66
CA GLU A 265 31.95 12.70 12.98
C GLU A 265 30.56 12.32 13.51
N TRP A 266 29.79 13.33 13.94
CA TRP A 266 28.48 13.12 14.54
C TRP A 266 27.50 12.43 13.57
N GLN A 267 27.64 12.63 12.24
CA GLN A 267 26.78 11.96 11.25
C GLN A 267 26.95 10.44 11.29
N VAL A 268 28.18 9.94 11.44
CA VAL A 268 28.48 8.50 11.48
C VAL A 268 27.94 7.87 12.76
N VAL A 269 28.06 8.58 13.89
CA VAL A 269 27.50 8.15 15.17
C VAL A 269 25.97 8.08 15.09
N VAL A 270 25.31 9.15 14.62
CA VAL A 270 23.85 9.19 14.50
C VAL A 270 23.34 8.12 13.53
N CYS A 271 23.99 7.96 12.37
CA CYS A 271 23.63 6.93 11.39
C CYS A 271 23.76 5.51 11.98
N GLY A 272 24.86 5.23 12.68
CA GLY A 272 25.08 3.94 13.35
C GLY A 272 24.04 3.64 14.42
N VAL A 273 23.71 4.61 15.27
CA VAL A 273 22.64 4.44 16.28
C VAL A 273 21.29 4.19 15.63
N LEU A 274 20.92 4.95 14.59
CA LEU A 274 19.64 4.78 13.90
C LEU A 274 19.50 3.40 13.24
N LEU A 275 20.57 2.88 12.61
CA LEU A 275 20.57 1.53 12.03
C LEU A 275 20.40 0.45 13.08
N VAL A 276 21.08 0.57 14.23
CA VAL A 276 20.94 -0.41 15.32
C VAL A 276 19.52 -0.38 15.89
N LEU A 277 18.95 0.80 16.14
CA LEU A 277 17.58 0.94 16.64
C LEU A 277 16.55 0.39 15.64
N MET A 278 16.72 0.67 14.34
CA MET A 278 15.84 0.16 13.28
C MET A 278 15.94 -1.37 13.18
N ALA A 279 17.15 -1.93 13.20
CA ALA A 279 17.37 -3.37 13.17
C ALA A 279 16.71 -4.08 14.36
N VAL A 280 16.87 -3.52 15.57
CA VAL A 280 16.23 -4.06 16.79
C VAL A 280 14.70 -3.99 16.69
N GLY A 281 14.15 -2.86 16.24
CA GLY A 281 12.70 -2.71 16.06
C GLY A 281 12.13 -3.71 15.04
N ASN A 282 12.81 -3.85 13.90
CA ASN A 282 12.42 -4.80 12.85
C ASN A 282 12.54 -6.25 13.31
N PHE A 283 13.58 -6.57 14.08
CA PHE A 283 13.79 -7.89 14.68
C PHE A 283 12.70 -8.24 15.69
N LEU A 284 12.37 -7.33 16.62
CA LEU A 284 11.33 -7.53 17.62
C LEU A 284 9.98 -7.78 16.96
N ASN A 285 9.62 -7.01 15.93
CA ASN A 285 8.39 -7.22 15.16
C ASN A 285 8.38 -8.61 14.51
N THR A 286 9.47 -9.02 13.88
CA THR A 286 9.60 -10.32 13.21
C THR A 286 9.46 -11.48 14.20
N VAL A 287 10.10 -11.37 15.38
CA VAL A 287 10.01 -12.36 16.46
C VAL A 287 8.59 -12.43 17.01
N GLN A 288 7.94 -11.30 17.26
CA GLN A 288 6.54 -11.25 17.72
C GLN A 288 5.60 -11.97 16.74
N THR A 289 5.78 -11.77 15.43
CA THR A 289 4.96 -12.44 14.42
C THR A 289 5.20 -13.96 14.39
N LEU A 290 6.46 -14.40 14.45
CA LEU A 290 6.80 -15.82 14.51
C LEU A 290 6.24 -16.48 15.78
N LEU A 291 6.36 -15.82 16.93
CA LEU A 291 5.81 -16.29 18.20
C LEU A 291 4.29 -16.42 18.14
N THR A 292 3.60 -15.40 17.62
CA THR A 292 2.13 -15.44 17.45
C THR A 292 1.72 -16.59 16.54
N LYS A 293 2.41 -16.78 15.41
CA LYS A 293 2.14 -17.88 14.49
C LYS A 293 2.44 -19.26 15.08
N SER A 294 3.52 -19.38 15.86
CA SER A 294 3.86 -20.62 16.56
C SER A 294 2.79 -21.00 17.60
N ARG A 295 2.25 -20.00 18.32
CA ARG A 295 1.14 -20.16 19.26
C ARG A 295 -0.14 -20.62 18.57
N PHE A 296 -0.52 -20.01 17.45
CA PHE A 296 -1.68 -20.45 16.66
C PHE A 296 -1.51 -21.87 16.12
N LYS A 297 -0.31 -22.23 15.63
CA LYS A 297 -0.01 -23.59 15.18
C LYS A 297 -0.08 -24.60 16.33
N ALA A 298 0.43 -24.25 17.51
CA ALA A 298 0.35 -25.07 18.71
C ALA A 298 -1.11 -25.26 19.16
N MET A 299 -1.92 -24.20 19.15
CA MET A 299 -3.34 -24.25 19.51
C MET A 299 -4.14 -25.14 18.55
N LYS A 300 -3.91 -25.02 17.24
CA LYS A 300 -4.55 -25.86 16.21
C LYS A 300 -4.14 -27.33 16.33
N ARG A 301 -2.87 -27.61 16.65
CA ARG A 301 -2.36 -28.97 16.88
C ARG A 301 -2.91 -29.58 18.18
N SER A 302 -3.15 -28.77 19.21
CA SER A 302 -3.82 -29.19 20.44
C SER A 302 -5.29 -29.56 20.19
N LYS A 303 -6.02 -28.69 19.47
CA LYS A 303 -7.43 -28.93 19.11
C LYS A 303 -7.62 -30.16 18.22
N SER A 304 -6.75 -30.34 17.22
CA SER A 304 -6.76 -31.55 16.37
C SER A 304 -6.44 -32.84 17.13
N LYS A 305 -5.66 -32.78 18.23
CA LYS A 305 -5.43 -33.94 19.09
C LYS A 305 -6.66 -34.25 19.95
N GLN A 306 -7.31 -33.22 20.52
CA GLN A 306 -8.57 -33.38 21.25
C GLN A 306 -9.70 -33.95 20.37
N ASP A 307 -9.84 -33.48 19.12
CA ASP A 307 -10.85 -34.01 18.19
C ASP A 307 -10.56 -35.48 17.80
N LEU A 308 -9.28 -35.88 17.79
CA LEU A 308 -8.86 -37.27 17.50
C LEU A 308 -9.09 -38.20 18.70
N ASP A 309 -8.88 -37.69 19.92
CA ASP A 309 -9.13 -38.44 21.18
C ASP A 309 -10.63 -38.55 21.51
N GLN A 310 -11.48 -37.69 20.94
CA GLN A 310 -12.95 -37.73 21.07
C GLN A 310 -13.66 -38.61 20.03
N LEU A 311 -12.96 -39.18 19.05
CA LEU A 311 -13.55 -40.16 18.13
C LEU A 311 -13.80 -41.48 18.90
N PRO A 312 -15.07 -41.92 19.07
CA PRO A 312 -15.34 -43.14 19.79
C PRO A 312 -14.71 -44.31 19.04
N SER A 313 -13.89 -45.11 19.74
CA SER A 313 -13.25 -46.31 19.23
C SER A 313 -14.31 -47.27 18.70
N ARG A 314 -14.56 -47.21 17.39
CA ARG A 314 -15.47 -48.10 16.66
C ARG A 314 -14.79 -49.45 16.42
N THR A 315 -14.43 -50.13 17.51
CA THR A 315 -13.94 -51.51 17.51
C THR A 315 -14.53 -52.25 18.70
N ASN A 316 -15.80 -52.64 18.58
CA ASN A 316 -16.29 -53.93 19.09
C ASN A 316 -17.74 -54.17 18.61
N SER A 317 -17.85 -54.83 17.47
CA SER A 317 -18.99 -55.71 17.17
C SER A 317 -18.56 -56.72 16.11
N ARG A 318 -17.96 -57.80 16.60
CA ARG A 318 -18.03 -59.13 16.00
C ARG A 318 -17.81 -60.14 17.12
N LYS A 319 -18.90 -60.50 17.78
CA LYS A 319 -19.30 -61.85 18.17
C LYS A 319 -20.77 -61.80 18.49
#